data_AF-A0A0C2WNW0-F1
#
_entry.id   AF-A0A0C2WNW0-F1
#
_cell.length_a   1.000
_cell.length_b   1.000
_cell.length_c   1.000
_cell.angle_alpha   90.00
_cell.angle_beta   90.00
_cell.angle_gamma   90.00
#
_symmetry.space_group_name_H-M   'P 1'
#
loop_
_entity.id
_entity.type
_entity.pdbx_description
1 polymer ?
#
loop_
_entity_poly.entity_id
_entity_poly.type
_entity_poly.pdbx_seq_one_letter_code
_entity_poly.pdbx_strand_id
1 'polypeptide(L)'
;VLVQTMWFVIQCIVRGTQHLPLTELEVVTLAYTMLNFFIYVFWWDKSRNVECPIRVYKTSTASHEESGEEAEGWADYWWVRWVQLMLYYPIGQQNDFVTLSKQLSIPMFWSGRMRVQELGLAGLGPSILGAAFGAIHCIAWSSEFTSRAELILWRIACISMIIVLFLVAIICAWWTGGGETIPETWYDIFLALIVSISFIVLLLSAWLYIAGRIATLVMAFTSLRSLPPAAFTTVDWTTFIPHI
;
A
#
# COMPACT_ATOMS: atom_id res chain seq x y z
N VAL A 1 -18.62 -14.56 -1.01
CA VAL A 1 -17.58 -13.54 -1.30
C VAL A 1 -16.49 -14.09 -2.22
N LEU A 2 -15.68 -15.08 -1.81
CA LEU A 2 -14.57 -15.59 -2.63
C LEU A 2 -14.98 -16.10 -4.02
N VAL A 3 -16.07 -16.87 -4.10
CA VAL A 3 -16.62 -17.36 -5.39
C VAL A 3 -17.04 -16.19 -6.29
N GLN A 4 -17.70 -15.18 -5.70
CA GLN A 4 -18.13 -13.99 -6.44
C GLN A 4 -16.94 -13.15 -6.94
N THR A 5 -15.90 -12.97 -6.12
CA THR A 5 -14.70 -12.24 -6.52
C THR A 5 -13.91 -13.00 -7.59
N MET A 6 -13.78 -14.33 -7.48
CA MET A 6 -13.18 -15.14 -8.53
C MET A 6 -13.96 -15.05 -9.83
N TRP A 7 -15.28 -15.19 -9.77
CA TRP A 7 -16.15 -15.06 -10.93
C TRP A 7 -16.01 -13.70 -11.62
N PHE A 8 -15.97 -12.61 -10.84
CA PHE A 8 -15.70 -11.27 -11.34
C PHE A 8 -14.34 -11.17 -12.05
N VAL A 9 -13.27 -11.69 -11.45
CA VAL A 9 -11.94 -11.69 -12.07
C VAL A 9 -11.94 -12.46 -13.39
N ILE A 10 -12.59 -13.64 -13.43
CA ILE A 10 -12.74 -14.42 -14.66
C ILE A 10 -13.49 -13.61 -15.72
N GLN A 11 -14.58 -12.93 -15.36
CA GLN A 11 -15.30 -12.05 -16.29
C GLN A 11 -14.40 -10.96 -16.86
N CYS A 12 -13.60 -10.29 -16.02
CA CYS A 12 -12.68 -9.25 -16.50
C CYS A 12 -11.64 -9.81 -17.48
N ILE A 13 -11.08 -10.99 -17.19
CA ILE A 13 -10.11 -11.65 -18.07
C ILE A 13 -10.76 -11.99 -19.41
N VAL A 14 -11.94 -12.62 -19.39
CA VAL A 14 -12.61 -13.04 -20.62
C VAL A 14 -13.03 -11.84 -21.48
N ARG A 15 -13.54 -10.76 -20.87
CA ARG A 15 -13.81 -9.50 -21.59
C ARG A 15 -12.55 -8.98 -22.29
N GLY A 16 -11.40 -9.02 -21.61
CA GLY A 16 -10.12 -8.66 -22.19
C GLY A 16 -9.74 -9.54 -23.39
N THR A 17 -9.94 -10.86 -23.30
CA THR A 17 -9.65 -11.79 -24.41
C THR A 17 -10.59 -11.61 -25.62
N GLN A 18 -11.83 -11.16 -25.37
CA GLN A 18 -12.83 -10.88 -26.41
C GLN A 18 -12.74 -9.44 -26.94
N HIS A 19 -11.70 -8.67 -26.56
CA HIS A 19 -11.52 -7.25 -26.91
C HIS A 19 -12.73 -6.36 -26.53
N LEU A 20 -13.46 -6.74 -25.49
CA LEU A 20 -14.52 -5.92 -24.92
C LEU A 20 -13.92 -4.89 -23.95
N PRO A 21 -14.42 -3.64 -23.94
CA PRO A 21 -13.93 -2.63 -23.04
C PRO A 21 -14.24 -3.02 -21.58
N LEU A 22 -13.26 -2.84 -20.72
CA LEU A 22 -13.44 -2.87 -19.26
C LEU A 22 -13.79 -1.45 -18.80
N THR A 23 -14.86 -1.34 -18.03
CA THR A 23 -15.24 -0.07 -17.40
C THR A 23 -14.20 0.33 -16.35
N GLU A 24 -14.07 1.63 -16.08
CA GLU A 24 -13.13 2.14 -15.09
C GLU A 24 -13.46 1.58 -13.70
N LEU A 25 -14.74 1.38 -13.40
CA LEU A 25 -15.19 0.76 -12.16
C LEU A 25 -14.75 -0.70 -12.05
N GLU A 26 -14.83 -1.48 -13.12
CA GLU A 26 -14.29 -2.85 -13.16
C GLU A 26 -12.77 -2.85 -12.96
N VAL A 27 -12.05 -1.92 -13.60
CA VAL A 27 -10.58 -1.79 -13.45
C VAL A 27 -10.19 -1.42 -12.01
N VAL A 28 -10.87 -0.45 -11.40
CA VAL A 28 -10.65 -0.10 -9.98
C VAL A 28 -10.95 -1.30 -9.08
N THR A 29 -12.07 -1.98 -9.30
CA THR A 29 -12.46 -3.14 -8.51
C THR A 29 -11.46 -4.29 -8.66
N LEU A 30 -10.90 -4.49 -9.85
CA LEU A 30 -9.85 -5.48 -10.11
C LEU A 30 -8.58 -5.15 -9.31
N ALA A 31 -8.17 -3.88 -9.26
CA ALA A 31 -7.02 -3.44 -8.46
C ALA A 31 -7.22 -3.70 -6.96
N TYR A 32 -8.41 -3.39 -6.42
CA TYR A 32 -8.75 -3.70 -5.02
C TYR A 32 -8.86 -5.21 -4.76
N THR A 33 -9.34 -5.98 -5.73
CA THR A 33 -9.43 -7.44 -5.63
C THR A 33 -8.04 -8.07 -5.57
N MET A 34 -7.08 -7.58 -6.37
CA MET A 34 -5.67 -8.00 -6.29
C MET A 34 -5.12 -7.74 -4.89
N LEU A 35 -5.30 -6.52 -4.34
CA LEU A 35 -4.80 -6.20 -3.00
C LEU A 35 -5.44 -7.08 -1.92
N ASN A 36 -6.75 -7.27 -1.97
CA ASN A 36 -7.48 -8.14 -1.04
C ASN A 36 -7.03 -9.59 -1.10
N PHE A 37 -6.70 -10.11 -2.29
CA PHE A 37 -6.14 -11.44 -2.44
C PHE A 37 -4.84 -11.58 -1.63
N PHE A 38 -3.88 -10.67 -1.80
CA PHE A 38 -2.63 -10.70 -1.03
C PHE A 38 -2.86 -10.52 0.47
N ILE A 39 -3.78 -9.64 0.88
CA ILE A 39 -4.16 -9.49 2.30
C ILE A 39 -4.68 -10.82 2.85
N TYR A 40 -5.55 -11.53 2.13
CA TYR A 40 -6.06 -12.82 2.59
C TYR A 40 -5.01 -13.92 2.62
N VAL A 41 -4.03 -13.90 1.71
CA VAL A 41 -2.87 -14.80 1.77
C VAL A 41 -2.06 -14.53 3.04
N PHE A 42 -1.71 -13.28 3.33
CA PHE A 42 -0.96 -12.93 4.54
C PHE A 42 -1.75 -13.13 5.83
N TRP A 43 -3.08 -13.07 5.76
CA TRP A 43 -3.97 -13.28 6.90
C TRP A 43 -4.57 -14.69 6.94
N TRP A 44 -4.01 -15.64 6.18
CA TRP A 44 -4.54 -17.01 6.13
C TRP A 44 -4.61 -17.65 7.52
N ASP A 45 -3.53 -17.51 8.29
CA ASP A 45 -3.41 -18.05 9.65
C ASP A 45 -3.97 -17.10 10.73
N LYS A 46 -4.46 -15.92 10.35
CA LYS A 46 -4.98 -14.94 11.31
C LYS A 46 -6.38 -15.37 11.77
N SER A 47 -6.51 -15.76 13.03
CA SER A 47 -7.78 -16.14 13.66
C SER A 47 -8.83 -15.03 13.50
N ARG A 48 -10.00 -15.36 12.97
CA ARG A 48 -11.15 -14.44 12.87
C ARG A 48 -12.07 -14.63 14.07
N ASN A 49 -12.70 -13.53 14.50
CA ASN A 49 -13.71 -13.52 15.58
C ASN A 49 -13.18 -14.08 16.91
N VAL A 50 -12.11 -13.48 17.43
CA VAL A 50 -11.54 -13.85 18.74
C VAL A 50 -12.51 -13.41 19.84
N GLU A 51 -13.26 -14.36 20.41
CA GLU A 51 -14.23 -14.11 21.49
C GLU A 51 -13.55 -14.03 22.87
N CYS A 52 -12.37 -14.64 23.01
CA CYS A 52 -11.66 -14.76 24.28
C CYS A 52 -10.24 -14.18 24.16
N PRO A 53 -9.81 -13.27 25.06
CA PRO A 53 -8.43 -12.78 25.05
C PRO A 53 -7.46 -13.91 25.40
N ILE A 54 -6.35 -14.00 24.66
CA ILE A 54 -5.26 -14.92 24.97
C ILE A 54 -4.38 -14.26 26.03
N ARG A 55 -4.28 -14.86 27.22
CA ARG A 55 -3.41 -14.37 28.28
C ARG A 55 -1.97 -14.81 28.00
N VAL A 56 -1.10 -13.84 27.72
CA VAL A 56 0.34 -14.06 27.56
C VAL A 56 1.00 -13.99 28.93
N TYR A 57 1.71 -15.05 29.33
CA TYR A 57 2.46 -15.09 30.57
C TYR A 57 3.93 -14.77 30.29
N LYS A 58 4.53 -13.89 31.10
CA LYS A 58 5.97 -13.61 31.00
C LYS A 58 6.75 -14.81 31.55
N THR A 59 7.41 -15.56 30.69
CA THR A 59 8.31 -16.66 31.08
C THR A 59 9.53 -16.05 31.78
N SER A 60 9.90 -16.52 32.97
CA SER A 60 11.00 -15.91 33.76
C SER A 60 12.39 -16.03 33.11
N THR A 61 12.51 -16.86 32.06
CA THR A 61 13.70 -17.06 31.23
C THR A 61 13.76 -16.18 29.99
N ALA A 62 12.74 -15.35 29.72
CA ALA A 62 12.81 -14.36 28.66
C ALA A 62 13.74 -13.22 29.11
N SER A 63 15.04 -13.40 28.88
CA SER A 63 16.00 -12.30 28.90
C SER A 63 15.63 -11.36 27.76
N HIS A 64 14.88 -10.31 28.09
CA HIS A 64 14.79 -9.17 27.21
C HIS A 64 16.22 -8.62 27.09
N GLU A 65 16.83 -8.71 25.92
CA GLU A 65 17.63 -7.58 25.45
C GLU A 65 16.65 -6.40 25.30
N GLU A 66 16.18 -5.85 26.42
CA GLU A 66 15.87 -4.44 26.45
C GLU A 66 17.22 -3.80 26.18
N SER A 67 17.47 -3.42 24.92
CA SER A 67 18.29 -2.25 24.65
C SER A 67 17.87 -1.23 25.72
N GLY A 68 18.74 -0.89 26.66
CA GLY A 68 18.41 -0.05 27.82
C GLY A 68 18.06 1.40 27.48
N GLU A 69 17.49 1.63 26.31
CA GLU A 69 17.01 2.90 25.81
C GLU A 69 15.61 3.12 26.36
N GLU A 70 15.46 4.13 27.21
CA GLU A 70 14.17 4.61 27.66
C GLU A 70 13.34 5.08 26.47
N ALA A 71 12.04 4.77 26.46
CA ALA A 71 11.14 5.25 25.41
C ALA A 71 11.14 6.79 25.39
N GLU A 72 11.29 7.38 24.19
CA GLU A 72 11.15 8.82 24.03
C GLU A 72 9.70 9.23 24.31
N GLY A 73 9.50 10.28 25.09
CA GLY A 73 8.17 10.86 25.27
C GLY A 73 7.64 11.42 23.95
N TRP A 74 6.36 11.25 23.67
CA TRP A 74 5.69 11.99 22.60
C TRP A 74 5.86 13.50 22.84
N ALA A 75 5.95 14.28 21.76
CA ALA A 75 6.05 15.73 21.89
C ALA A 75 4.87 16.33 22.67
N ASP A 76 5.16 17.30 23.53
CA ASP A 76 4.15 17.99 24.34
C ASP A 76 3.19 18.82 23.49
N TYR A 77 3.69 19.39 22.39
CA TYR A 77 2.88 20.17 21.46
C TYR A 77 1.96 19.25 20.66
N TRP A 78 0.65 19.47 20.79
CA TRP A 78 -0.38 18.61 20.20
C TRP A 78 -0.18 18.34 18.71
N TRP A 79 0.13 19.38 17.92
CA TRP A 79 0.30 19.26 16.46
C TRP A 79 1.57 18.48 16.09
N VAL A 80 2.67 18.64 16.84
CA VAL A 80 3.90 17.86 16.65
C VAL A 80 3.63 16.40 16.95
N ARG A 81 2.92 16.12 18.05
CA ARG A 81 2.52 14.75 18.41
C ARG A 81 1.66 14.09 17.33
N TRP A 82 0.72 14.82 16.73
CA TRP A 82 -0.08 14.29 15.61
C TRP A 82 0.78 14.00 14.38
N VAL A 83 1.75 14.85 14.06
CA VAL A 83 2.70 14.59 12.98
C VAL A 83 3.53 13.34 13.30
N GLN A 84 4.07 13.21 14.51
CA GLN A 84 4.81 12.02 14.93
C GLN A 84 3.95 10.75 14.82
N LEU A 85 2.70 10.78 15.30
CA LEU A 85 1.78 9.64 15.17
C LEU A 85 1.56 9.25 13.70
N MET A 86 1.35 10.23 12.81
CA MET A 86 1.17 9.96 11.39
C MET A 86 2.42 9.37 10.73
N LEU A 87 3.62 9.69 11.22
CA LEU A 87 4.88 9.21 10.64
C LEU A 87 5.30 7.84 11.17
N TYR A 88 5.29 7.65 12.49
CA TYR A 88 5.86 6.47 13.14
C TYR A 88 4.89 5.29 13.25
N TYR A 89 3.58 5.56 13.27
CA TYR A 89 2.58 4.51 13.43
C TYR A 89 2.43 3.62 12.17
N PRO A 90 2.40 4.16 10.94
CA PRO A 90 2.28 3.33 9.73
C PRO A 90 3.49 2.43 9.48
N ILE A 91 4.69 2.85 9.92
CA ILE A 91 5.94 2.11 9.75
C ILE A 91 6.25 1.17 10.91
N GLY A 92 5.37 1.10 11.92
CA GLY A 92 5.52 0.15 13.03
C GLY A 92 6.61 0.50 14.05
N GLN A 93 6.99 1.78 14.14
CA GLN A 93 8.02 2.28 15.08
C GLN A 93 7.42 2.88 16.36
N GLN A 94 6.22 2.44 16.76
CA GLN A 94 5.59 2.94 18.00
C GLN A 94 6.39 2.55 19.25
N ASN A 95 7.20 1.51 19.16
CA ASN A 95 7.98 0.96 20.27
C ASN A 95 9.05 1.93 20.78
N ASP A 96 9.46 2.91 19.97
CA ASP A 96 10.39 3.97 20.38
C ASP A 96 9.72 5.01 21.28
N PHE A 97 8.40 5.16 21.22
CA PHE A 97 7.63 6.19 21.95
C PHE A 97 6.68 5.63 23.03
N VAL A 98 6.57 4.31 23.14
CA VAL A 98 5.57 3.66 24.00
C VAL A 98 6.17 2.45 24.71
N THR A 99 6.26 2.52 26.03
CA THR A 99 6.63 1.39 26.88
C THR A 99 5.46 0.41 27.02
N LEU A 100 5.55 -0.75 26.37
CA LEU A 100 4.51 -1.79 26.39
C LEU A 100 4.14 -2.29 27.79
N SER A 101 5.11 -2.39 28.70
CA SER A 101 4.87 -2.88 30.07
C SER A 101 3.91 -1.99 30.88
N LYS A 102 3.71 -0.75 30.44
CA LYS A 102 2.78 0.21 31.05
C LYS A 102 1.41 0.24 30.36
N GLN A 103 1.21 -0.51 29.27
CA GLN A 103 -0.04 -0.52 28.51
C GLN A 103 -0.94 -1.70 28.93
N LEU A 104 -2.25 -1.43 29.06
CA LEU A 104 -3.26 -2.44 29.40
C LEU A 104 -3.66 -3.32 28.20
N SER A 105 -3.42 -2.82 26.98
CA SER A 105 -3.77 -3.50 25.74
C SER A 105 -2.81 -3.11 24.62
N ILE A 106 -2.49 -4.07 23.75
CA ILE A 106 -1.66 -3.83 22.57
C ILE A 106 -2.58 -3.35 21.43
N PRO A 107 -2.26 -2.24 20.74
CA PRO A 107 -3.02 -1.80 19.58
C PRO A 107 -3.00 -2.82 18.44
N MET A 108 -3.99 -2.73 17.55
CA MET A 108 -4.18 -3.68 16.44
C MET A 108 -2.98 -3.79 15.46
N PHE A 109 -2.16 -2.75 15.34
CA PHE A 109 -1.06 -2.65 14.38
C PHE A 109 0.29 -2.49 15.09
N TRP A 110 0.68 -3.51 15.86
CA TRP A 110 1.95 -3.54 16.58
C TRP A 110 2.91 -4.55 15.97
N SER A 111 4.10 -4.10 15.55
CA SER A 111 5.12 -4.93 14.91
C SER A 111 6.36 -5.18 15.79
N GLY A 112 6.43 -4.58 16.99
CA GLY A 112 7.63 -4.62 17.83
C GLY A 112 8.73 -3.69 17.33
N ARG A 113 9.90 -3.74 17.98
CA ARG A 113 11.06 -2.92 17.60
C ARG A 113 11.79 -3.57 16.43
N MET A 114 11.75 -2.92 15.26
CA MET A 114 12.42 -3.39 14.05
C MET A 114 13.69 -2.56 13.81
N ARG A 115 14.78 -3.22 13.41
CA ARG A 115 15.97 -2.53 12.94
C ARG A 115 15.70 -1.86 11.59
N VAL A 116 16.47 -0.83 11.23
CA VAL A 116 16.29 -0.10 9.97
C VAL A 116 16.39 -1.03 8.75
N GLN A 117 17.31 -2.01 8.77
CA GLN A 117 17.43 -2.99 7.69
C GLN A 117 16.19 -3.90 7.58
N GLU A 118 15.63 -4.31 8.72
CA GLU A 118 14.42 -5.13 8.78
C GLU A 118 13.19 -4.33 8.33
N LEU A 119 13.12 -3.05 8.69
CA LEU A 119 12.08 -2.14 8.24
C LEU A 119 12.17 -1.93 6.72
N GLY A 120 13.37 -1.76 6.17
CA GLY A 120 13.62 -1.70 4.74
C GLY A 120 13.10 -2.96 4.04
N LEU A 121 13.49 -4.13 4.54
CA LEU A 121 13.07 -5.42 3.99
C LEU A 121 11.54 -5.60 4.06
N ALA A 122 10.93 -5.27 5.21
CA ALA A 122 9.49 -5.34 5.42
C ALA A 122 8.70 -4.38 4.51
N GLY A 123 9.27 -3.23 4.16
CA GLY A 123 8.66 -2.23 3.29
C GLY A 123 8.71 -2.57 1.79
N LEU A 124 9.61 -3.45 1.34
CA LEU A 124 9.74 -3.81 -0.07
C LEU A 124 8.47 -4.45 -0.65
N GLY A 125 7.90 -5.43 0.05
CA GLY A 125 6.70 -6.15 -0.39
C GLY A 125 5.50 -5.21 -0.61
N PRO A 126 5.08 -4.43 0.41
CA PRO A 126 4.01 -3.44 0.27
C PRO A 126 4.27 -2.39 -0.82
N SER A 127 5.52 -1.97 -1.02
CA SER A 127 5.88 -1.00 -2.05
C SER A 127 5.68 -1.57 -3.47
N ILE A 128 6.12 -2.81 -3.70
CA ILE A 128 5.91 -3.53 -4.97
C ILE A 128 4.42 -3.76 -5.21
N LEU A 129 3.69 -4.22 -4.20
CA LEU A 129 2.23 -4.43 -4.30
C LEU A 129 1.49 -3.11 -4.57
N GLY A 130 1.91 -2.01 -3.96
CA GLY A 130 1.35 -0.68 -4.20
C GLY A 130 1.62 -0.17 -5.63
N ALA A 131 2.80 -0.40 -6.16
CA ALA A 131 3.13 -0.06 -7.55
C ALA A 131 2.32 -0.93 -8.54
N ALA A 132 2.20 -2.23 -8.29
CA ALA A 132 1.37 -3.14 -9.08
C ALA A 132 -0.11 -2.72 -9.06
N PHE A 133 -0.62 -2.30 -7.89
CA PHE A 133 -1.96 -1.73 -7.78
C PHE A 133 -2.13 -0.51 -8.70
N GLY A 134 -1.18 0.43 -8.69
CA GLY A 134 -1.21 1.60 -9.56
C GLY A 134 -1.19 1.22 -11.05
N ALA A 135 -0.39 0.20 -11.40
CA ALA A 135 -0.25 -0.29 -12.77
C ALA A 135 -1.54 -0.92 -13.33
N ILE A 136 -2.36 -1.58 -12.50
CA ILE A 136 -3.65 -2.14 -12.96
C ILE A 136 -4.57 -1.04 -13.50
N HIS A 137 -4.55 0.16 -12.93
CA HIS A 137 -5.36 1.28 -13.44
C HIS A 137 -4.96 1.72 -14.85
N CYS A 138 -3.73 1.43 -15.29
CA CYS A 138 -3.29 1.68 -16.67
C CYS A 138 -3.99 0.77 -17.69
N ILE A 139 -4.76 -0.26 -17.29
CA ILE A 139 -5.62 -1.00 -18.22
C ILE A 139 -6.61 -0.06 -18.92
N ALA A 140 -7.13 0.94 -18.19
CA ALA A 140 -8.04 1.97 -18.71
C ALA A 140 -7.30 3.16 -19.37
N TRP A 141 -6.03 3.00 -19.77
CA TRP A 141 -5.21 4.12 -20.29
C TRP A 141 -5.80 4.79 -21.55
N SER A 142 -6.44 3.99 -22.39
CA SER A 142 -7.08 4.41 -23.64
C SER A 142 -8.61 4.39 -23.57
N SER A 143 -9.21 4.37 -22.37
CA SER A 143 -10.66 4.41 -22.20
C SER A 143 -11.26 5.73 -22.68
N GLU A 144 -12.54 5.67 -23.07
CA GLU A 144 -13.34 6.84 -23.45
C GLU A 144 -13.90 7.52 -22.20
N PHE A 145 -13.34 8.68 -21.84
CA PHE A 145 -13.88 9.54 -20.78
C PHE A 145 -14.74 10.66 -21.36
N THR A 146 -15.68 11.17 -20.56
CA THR A 146 -16.58 12.27 -20.92
C THR A 146 -15.82 13.52 -21.37
N SER A 147 -14.67 13.80 -20.74
CA SER A 147 -13.83 14.93 -21.09
C SER A 147 -12.35 14.58 -21.19
N ARG A 148 -11.60 15.36 -21.97
CA ARG A 148 -10.14 15.23 -22.06
C ARG A 148 -9.44 15.51 -20.73
N ALA A 149 -10.00 16.41 -19.91
CA ALA A 149 -9.45 16.71 -18.59
C ALA A 149 -9.57 15.50 -17.64
N GLU A 150 -10.71 14.82 -17.66
CA GLU A 150 -10.98 13.57 -16.94
C GLU A 150 -9.97 12.47 -17.30
N LEU A 151 -9.72 12.26 -18.60
CA LEU A 151 -8.72 11.30 -19.08
C LEU A 151 -7.29 11.67 -18.63
N ILE A 152 -6.90 12.94 -18.73
CA ILE A 152 -5.57 13.40 -18.32
C ILE A 152 -5.40 13.22 -16.81
N LEU A 153 -6.41 13.57 -16.02
CA LEU A 153 -6.40 13.40 -14.57
C LEU A 153 -6.24 11.93 -14.18
N TRP A 154 -6.96 11.02 -14.86
CA TRP A 154 -6.81 9.58 -14.68
C TRP A 154 -5.36 9.13 -14.91
N ARG A 155 -4.76 9.53 -16.04
CA ARG A 155 -3.38 9.15 -16.39
C ARG A 155 -2.35 9.69 -15.39
N ILE A 156 -2.49 10.95 -14.98
CA ILE A 156 -1.64 11.57 -13.96
C ILE A 156 -1.76 10.80 -12.64
N ALA A 157 -2.98 10.44 -12.23
CA ALA A 157 -3.21 9.67 -11.01
C ALA A 157 -2.59 8.27 -11.07
N CYS A 158 -2.68 7.57 -12.20
CA CYS A 158 -2.04 6.26 -12.38
C CYS A 158 -0.51 6.37 -12.28
N ILE A 159 0.08 7.30 -13.02
CA ILE A 159 1.53 7.52 -13.02
C ILE A 159 2.02 7.95 -11.64
N SER A 160 1.31 8.86 -10.97
CA SER A 160 1.70 9.30 -9.62
C SER A 160 1.71 8.14 -8.65
N MET A 161 0.69 7.27 -8.66
CA MET A 161 0.66 6.09 -7.79
C MET A 161 1.84 5.14 -8.03
N ILE A 162 2.22 4.91 -9.29
CA ILE A 162 3.35 4.04 -9.62
C ILE A 162 4.67 4.67 -9.19
N ILE A 163 4.91 5.93 -9.56
CA ILE A 163 6.19 6.63 -9.28
C ILE A 163 6.41 6.73 -7.77
N VAL A 164 5.38 7.16 -7.01
CA VAL A 164 5.52 7.33 -5.55
C VAL A 164 5.94 6.01 -4.90
N LEU A 165 5.26 4.90 -5.24
CA LEU A 165 5.53 3.60 -4.63
C LEU A 165 6.86 2.99 -5.10
N PHE A 166 7.28 3.29 -6.32
CA PHE A 166 8.60 2.92 -6.81
C PHE A 166 9.72 3.66 -6.07
N LEU A 167 9.55 4.95 -5.77
CA LEU A 167 10.48 5.71 -4.94
C LEU A 167 10.56 5.13 -3.52
N VAL A 168 9.43 4.74 -2.92
CA VAL A 168 9.43 4.03 -1.62
C VAL A 168 10.20 2.71 -1.71
N ALA A 169 9.99 1.92 -2.77
CA ALA A 169 10.73 0.66 -2.97
C ALA A 169 12.24 0.87 -3.05
N ILE A 170 12.72 1.92 -3.72
CA ILE A 170 14.15 2.27 -3.78
C ILE A 170 14.69 2.59 -2.38
N ILE A 171 13.97 3.39 -1.59
CA ILE A 171 14.38 3.75 -0.23
C ILE A 171 14.43 2.51 0.66
N CYS A 172 13.42 1.64 0.57
CA CYS A 172 13.38 0.36 1.29
C CYS A 172 14.55 -0.55 0.90
N ALA A 173 14.88 -0.63 -0.40
CA ALA A 173 16.01 -1.42 -0.89
C ALA A 173 17.34 -0.86 -0.37
N TRP A 174 17.49 0.47 -0.34
CA TRP A 174 18.66 1.15 0.22
C TRP A 174 18.83 0.85 1.71
N TRP A 175 17.76 0.94 2.50
CA TRP A 175 17.79 0.57 3.92
C TRP A 175 18.12 -0.90 4.15
N THR A 176 17.63 -1.79 3.28
CA THR A 176 17.93 -3.23 3.35
C THR A 176 19.39 -3.53 3.06
N GLY A 177 19.97 -2.86 2.06
CA GLY A 177 21.34 -3.04 1.60
C GLY A 177 22.40 -2.60 2.61
N GLY A 178 22.00 -1.96 3.72
CA GLY A 178 22.88 -1.58 4.81
C GLY A 178 24.04 -0.72 4.32
N GLY A 179 23.77 0.55 4.02
CA GLY A 179 24.76 1.49 3.47
C GLY A 179 26.15 1.26 4.05
N GLU A 180 27.04 0.69 3.23
CA GLU A 180 28.43 0.49 3.60
C GLU A 180 29.03 1.87 3.87
N THR A 181 29.41 2.09 5.13
CA THR A 181 30.00 3.34 5.59
C THR A 181 31.42 3.42 5.05
N ILE A 182 31.61 4.14 3.94
CA ILE A 182 32.93 4.62 3.55
C ILE A 182 33.18 5.90 4.38
N PRO A 183 34.16 5.91 5.29
CA PRO A 183 34.34 7.02 6.23
C PRO A 183 35.10 8.16 5.54
N GLU A 184 34.38 9.10 4.92
CA GLU A 184 34.91 10.45 4.61
C GLU A 184 33.89 11.53 5.02
N THR A 185 34.36 12.53 5.78
CA THR A 185 33.53 13.53 6.47
C THR A 185 32.68 14.44 5.56
N TRP A 186 33.05 14.61 4.29
CA TRP A 186 32.23 15.35 3.31
C TRP A 186 31.11 14.49 2.72
N TYR A 187 31.30 13.17 2.67
CA TYR A 187 30.29 12.22 2.20
C TYR A 187 29.12 12.15 3.18
N ASP A 188 29.37 12.19 4.49
CA ASP A 188 28.32 12.17 5.52
C ASP A 188 27.37 13.37 5.42
N ILE A 189 27.90 14.58 5.20
CA ILE A 189 27.08 15.79 5.03
C ILE A 189 26.25 15.70 3.74
N PHE A 190 26.87 15.26 2.65
CA PHE A 190 26.20 15.07 1.37
C PHE A 190 25.08 14.01 1.46
N LEU A 191 25.35 12.89 2.13
CA LEU A 191 24.39 11.81 2.35
C LEU A 191 23.24 12.28 3.25
N ALA A 192 23.53 13.03 4.33
CA ALA A 192 22.52 13.60 5.20
C ALA A 192 21.57 14.57 4.46
N LEU A 193 22.12 15.39 3.55
CA LEU A 193 21.32 16.26 2.68
C LEU A 193 20.44 15.44 1.73
N ILE A 194 20.98 14.41 1.07
CA ILE A 194 20.22 13.52 0.18
C ILE A 194 19.08 12.83 0.94
N VAL A 195 19.35 12.30 2.13
CA VAL A 195 18.34 11.64 2.96
C VAL A 195 17.26 12.64 3.39
N SER A 196 17.66 13.85 3.80
CA SER A 196 16.71 14.91 4.20
C SER A 196 15.82 15.34 3.04
N ILE A 197 16.39 15.53 1.85
CA ILE A 197 15.64 15.85 0.62
C ILE A 197 14.70 14.69 0.27
N SER A 198 15.18 13.45 0.32
CA SER A 198 14.38 12.25 0.02
C SER A 198 13.20 12.11 0.99
N PHE A 199 13.40 12.41 2.27
CA PHE A 199 12.34 12.41 3.27
C PHE A 199 11.28 13.48 2.99
N ILE A 200 11.70 14.71 2.66
CA ILE A 200 10.77 15.78 2.29
C ILE A 200 9.98 15.41 1.03
N VAL A 201 10.66 14.88 0.01
CA VAL A 201 10.02 14.39 -1.22
C VAL A 201 9.01 13.30 -0.90
N LEU A 202 9.35 12.34 -0.03
CA LEU A 202 8.45 11.26 0.37
C LEU A 202 7.19 11.80 1.06
N LEU A 203 7.32 12.76 1.98
CA LEU A 203 6.18 13.40 2.64
C LEU A 203 5.25 14.11 1.66
N LEU A 204 5.81 14.89 0.73
CA LEU A 204 5.02 15.57 -0.30
C LEU A 204 4.35 14.56 -1.25
N SER A 205 5.07 13.49 -1.58
CA SER A 205 4.60 12.43 -2.47
C SER A 205 3.45 11.60 -1.87
N ALA A 206 3.39 11.48 -0.54
CA ALA A 206 2.28 10.80 0.14
C ALA A 206 0.93 11.49 -0.13
N TRP A 207 0.91 12.82 -0.14
CA TRP A 207 -0.29 13.58 -0.50
C TRP A 207 -0.68 13.38 -1.96
N LEU A 208 0.30 13.33 -2.87
CA LEU A 208 0.06 13.03 -4.29
C LEU A 208 -0.52 11.63 -4.49
N TYR A 209 -0.07 10.66 -3.71
CA TYR A 209 -0.61 9.30 -3.74
C TYR A 209 -2.07 9.27 -3.26
N ILE A 210 -2.37 9.91 -2.12
CA ILE A 210 -3.74 10.00 -1.60
C ILE A 210 -4.65 10.71 -2.61
N ALA A 211 -4.20 11.81 -3.20
CA ALA A 211 -4.94 12.52 -4.23
C ALA A 211 -5.19 11.63 -5.46
N GLY A 212 -4.18 10.88 -5.93
CA GLY A 212 -4.32 9.93 -7.04
C GLY A 212 -5.33 8.81 -6.75
N ARG A 213 -5.36 8.31 -5.51
CA ARG A 213 -6.35 7.32 -5.05
C ARG A 213 -7.77 7.86 -5.06
N ILE A 214 -7.96 9.06 -4.54
CA ILE A 214 -9.28 9.71 -4.55
C ILE A 214 -9.71 10.00 -5.98
N ALA A 215 -8.80 10.51 -6.83
CA ALA A 215 -9.08 10.81 -8.22
C ALA A 215 -9.51 9.56 -9.00
N THR A 216 -8.78 8.45 -8.91
CA THR A 216 -9.16 7.20 -9.60
C THR A 216 -10.51 6.65 -9.14
N LEU A 217 -10.81 6.71 -7.84
CA LEU A 217 -12.13 6.33 -7.32
C LEU A 217 -13.25 7.23 -7.88
N VAL A 218 -13.10 8.55 -7.75
CA VAL A 218 -14.11 9.52 -8.22
C VAL A 218 -14.34 9.37 -9.72
N MET A 219 -13.26 9.25 -10.49
CA MET A 219 -13.32 9.10 -11.94
C MET A 219 -14.05 7.83 -12.37
N ALA A 220 -13.83 6.71 -11.67
CA ALA A 220 -14.52 5.46 -11.97
C ALA A 220 -16.03 5.50 -11.77
N PHE A 221 -16.53 6.28 -10.82
CA PHE A 221 -17.98 6.52 -10.69
C PHE A 221 -18.49 7.54 -11.70
N THR A 222 -17.65 8.53 -12.01
CA THR A 222 -17.98 9.61 -12.91
C THR A 222 -18.11 9.14 -14.37
N SER A 223 -17.30 8.16 -14.80
CA SER A 223 -17.37 7.59 -16.16
C SER A 223 -18.65 6.78 -16.41
N LEU A 224 -19.35 6.33 -15.36
CA LEU A 224 -20.64 5.63 -15.49
C LEU A 224 -21.71 6.49 -16.17
N ARG A 225 -21.53 7.81 -16.20
CA ARG A 225 -22.46 8.75 -16.84
C ARG A 225 -22.55 8.57 -18.35
N SER A 226 -21.50 8.06 -18.99
CA SER A 226 -21.43 7.92 -20.45
C SER A 226 -20.55 6.74 -20.85
N LEU A 227 -21.04 5.52 -20.62
CA LEU A 227 -20.32 4.31 -21.02
C LEU A 227 -20.48 4.02 -22.52
N PRO A 228 -19.45 3.47 -23.18
CA PRO A 228 -19.57 3.03 -24.57
C PRO A 228 -20.58 1.88 -24.67
N PRO A 229 -21.34 1.74 -25.79
CA PRO A 229 -22.33 0.68 -25.95
C PRO A 229 -21.75 -0.74 -25.75
N ALA A 230 -20.49 -0.94 -26.15
CA ALA A 230 -19.76 -2.19 -25.97
C ALA A 230 -19.47 -2.53 -24.49
N ALA A 231 -19.61 -1.58 -23.56
CA ALA A 231 -19.53 -1.89 -22.14
C ALA A 231 -20.71 -2.77 -21.68
N PHE A 232 -21.88 -2.63 -22.31
CA PHE A 232 -23.10 -3.37 -21.96
C PHE A 232 -23.19 -4.75 -22.59
N THR A 233 -22.27 -5.12 -23.48
CA THR A 233 -22.25 -6.46 -24.06
C THR A 233 -21.75 -7.46 -23.03
N THR A 234 -22.42 -8.60 -22.94
CA THR A 234 -22.01 -9.70 -22.06
C THR A 234 -20.99 -10.59 -22.75
N VAL A 235 -20.13 -11.22 -21.97
CA VAL A 235 -19.22 -12.26 -22.44
C VAL A 235 -19.99 -13.38 -23.13
N ASP A 236 -19.56 -13.74 -24.35
CA ASP A 236 -20.11 -14.91 -25.04
C ASP A 236 -19.40 -16.18 -24.56
N TRP A 237 -19.97 -16.80 -23.53
CA TRP A 237 -19.44 -18.05 -22.97
C TRP A 237 -19.51 -19.23 -23.93
N THR A 238 -20.37 -19.19 -24.95
CA THR A 238 -20.57 -20.32 -25.86
C THR A 238 -19.37 -20.55 -26.77
N THR A 239 -18.56 -19.51 -27.02
CA THR A 239 -17.29 -19.60 -27.76
C THR A 239 -16.24 -20.48 -27.07
N PHE A 240 -16.35 -20.71 -25.76
CA PHE A 240 -15.43 -21.58 -25.00
C PHE A 240 -15.91 -23.03 -24.91
N ILE A 241 -17.15 -23.31 -25.32
CA ILE A 241 -17.68 -24.68 -25.36
C ILE A 241 -17.19 -25.29 -26.68
N PRO A 242 -16.41 -26.38 -26.65
CA PRO A 242 -15.93 -27.01 -27.87
C PRO A 242 -17.13 -27.40 -28.75
N HIS A 243 -17.15 -26.85 -29.97
CA HIS A 243 -18.17 -27.13 -30.96
C HIS A 243 -17.88 -28.52 -31.55
N ILE A 244 -18.85 -29.43 -31.49
CA ILE A 244 -18.79 -30.77 -32.11
C ILE A 244 -19.30 -30.67 -33.54
#